data_AF-A0A022KSE4-F1
#
_entry.id   AF-A0A022KSE4-F1
#
_cell.length_a   1.000
_cell.length_b   1.000
_cell.length_c   1.000
_cell.angle_alpha   90.00
_cell.angle_beta   90.00
_cell.angle_gamma   90.00
#
_symmetry.space_group_name_H-M   'P 1'
#
loop_
_entity.id
_entity.type
_entity.pdbx_description
1 polymer ?
#
loop_
_entity_poly.entity_id
_entity_poly.type
_entity_poly.pdbx_seq_one_letter_code
_entity_poly.pdbx_strand_id
1 'polypeptide(L)'
;MTRTLPTPRPARAAALRLAGAVFAVGLLAAGCGGTDEPAPGTPPSTTAEASDSGGGADNTVEPSDGGGQSAAEVPMDPIAVTPAPEGFEPPASCTNEGAHLVTADSPADPALPERNGESATIALAGIEGEKAHLTVAVGDAEPRPVEAAGIGETIGLDQWTISLTSVCGDQDQVEFDLID
;
A
#
# COMPACT_ATOMS: atom_id res chain seq x y z
N MET A 1 -6.20 -66.91 9.39
CA MET A 1 -4.99 -67.37 8.69
C MET A 1 -5.11 -67.02 7.21
N THR A 2 -4.09 -66.33 6.65
CA THR A 2 -3.76 -66.17 5.20
C THR A 2 -4.79 -65.47 4.30
N ARG A 3 -4.48 -64.52 3.41
CA ARG A 3 -3.20 -64.06 2.83
C ARG A 3 -3.41 -62.67 2.19
N THR A 4 -2.56 -61.71 2.52
CA THR A 4 -2.36 -60.46 1.77
C THR A 4 -1.52 -60.76 0.51
N LEU A 5 -1.88 -60.16 -0.63
CA LEU A 5 -1.02 -60.11 -1.81
C LEU A 5 -0.74 -58.64 -2.19
N PRO A 6 0.54 -58.24 -2.33
CA PRO A 6 0.92 -56.89 -2.75
C PRO A 6 0.84 -56.73 -4.27
N THR A 7 0.25 -55.62 -4.73
CA THR A 7 0.27 -55.24 -6.14
C THR A 7 1.56 -54.45 -6.45
N PRO A 8 2.38 -54.87 -7.44
CA PRO A 8 3.62 -54.19 -7.78
C PRO A 8 3.39 -52.89 -8.57
N ARG A 9 4.12 -51.82 -8.21
CA ARG A 9 4.32 -50.61 -9.02
C ARG A 9 5.23 -50.90 -10.21
N PRO A 10 4.92 -50.43 -11.43
CA PRO A 10 5.93 -50.18 -12.44
C PRO A 10 6.53 -48.78 -12.26
N ALA A 11 7.82 -48.74 -11.94
CA ALA A 11 8.69 -47.58 -12.08
C ALA A 11 9.47 -47.70 -13.40
N ARG A 12 9.38 -46.70 -14.29
CA ARG A 12 10.35 -46.32 -15.33
C ARG A 12 10.10 -44.84 -15.65
N ALA A 13 10.95 -43.86 -15.33
CA ALA A 13 12.34 -43.60 -15.72
C ALA A 13 12.51 -43.31 -17.23
N ALA A 14 12.62 -42.02 -17.57
CA ALA A 14 13.51 -41.41 -18.59
C ALA A 14 13.18 -39.90 -18.64
N ALA A 15 13.96 -39.00 -18.05
CA ALA A 15 15.30 -38.56 -18.44
C ALA A 15 15.35 -37.82 -19.79
N LEU A 16 15.56 -36.51 -19.66
CA LEU A 16 16.45 -35.66 -20.45
C LEU A 16 16.02 -35.11 -21.82
N ARG A 17 16.19 -33.78 -21.87
CA ARG A 17 16.65 -32.90 -22.96
C ARG A 17 15.58 -32.40 -23.93
N LEU A 18 15.36 -31.08 -23.87
CA LEU A 18 15.90 -30.23 -24.93
C LEU A 18 16.28 -28.83 -24.40
N ALA A 19 17.55 -28.50 -24.58
CA ALA A 19 18.07 -27.15 -24.46
C ALA A 19 17.51 -26.27 -25.59
N GLY A 20 17.09 -25.06 -25.26
CA GLY A 20 16.78 -23.99 -26.20
C GLY A 20 17.54 -22.74 -25.80
N ALA A 21 18.59 -22.43 -26.56
CA ALA A 21 19.58 -21.40 -26.30
C ALA A 21 19.07 -19.98 -26.66
N VAL A 22 19.46 -19.02 -25.82
CA VAL A 22 20.11 -17.72 -26.11
C VAL A 22 19.81 -17.05 -27.46
N PHE A 23 19.31 -15.80 -27.42
CA PHE A 23 19.63 -14.59 -28.22
C PHE A 23 18.48 -13.58 -27.97
N ALA A 24 18.61 -12.27 -27.80
CA ALA A 24 19.69 -11.34 -28.11
C ALA A 24 19.54 -10.07 -27.24
N VAL A 25 20.67 -9.46 -26.95
CA VAL A 25 20.85 -8.14 -26.31
C VAL A 25 20.22 -7.04 -27.18
N GLY A 26 19.40 -6.20 -26.56
CA GLY A 26 18.94 -4.92 -27.11
C GLY A 26 19.38 -3.77 -26.22
N LEU A 27 20.67 -3.43 -26.24
CA LEU A 27 21.20 -2.18 -25.68
C LEU A 27 20.84 -1.03 -26.63
N LEU A 28 19.87 -0.21 -26.25
CA LEU A 28 19.68 1.11 -26.84
C LEU A 28 20.33 2.15 -25.92
N ALA A 29 21.59 2.46 -26.25
CA ALA A 29 22.29 3.64 -25.79
C ALA A 29 22.23 4.71 -26.90
N ALA A 30 21.57 5.83 -26.62
CA ALA A 30 21.74 7.17 -27.22
C ALA A 30 20.85 8.12 -26.40
N GLY A 31 21.39 8.97 -25.52
CA GLY A 31 22.07 10.23 -25.83
C GLY A 31 21.14 11.36 -25.38
N CYS A 32 21.44 12.14 -24.35
CA CYS A 32 22.07 13.48 -24.42
C CYS A 32 22.11 13.95 -22.94
N GLY A 33 23.22 14.28 -22.28
CA GLY A 33 24.28 15.18 -22.75
C GLY A 33 23.84 16.64 -22.53
N GLY A 34 23.85 17.11 -21.28
CA GLY A 34 23.47 18.47 -20.90
C GLY A 34 24.12 18.89 -19.58
N THR A 35 25.42 19.16 -19.65
CA THR A 35 26.22 19.84 -18.63
C THR A 35 25.83 21.31 -18.58
N ASP A 36 25.47 21.81 -17.40
CA ASP A 36 25.66 23.22 -17.04
C ASP A 36 26.07 23.30 -15.56
N GLU A 37 27.37 23.29 -15.34
CA GLU A 37 28.00 23.93 -14.18
C GLU A 37 28.96 25.00 -14.73
N PRO A 38 28.81 26.24 -14.26
CA PRO A 38 29.91 26.87 -13.54
C PRO A 38 29.38 27.55 -12.25
N ALA A 39 29.85 27.15 -11.08
CA ALA A 39 31.06 27.64 -10.38
C ALA A 39 30.86 28.97 -9.59
N PRO A 40 31.63 29.17 -8.51
CA PRO A 40 31.21 29.81 -7.27
C PRO A 40 31.47 31.32 -7.21
N GLY A 41 30.71 32.02 -6.35
CA GLY A 41 30.91 33.43 -6.06
C GLY A 41 30.55 33.80 -4.62
N THR A 42 31.50 33.64 -3.71
CA THR A 42 31.61 34.38 -2.43
C THR A 42 32.98 35.06 -2.52
N PRO A 43 33.20 36.36 -2.18
CA PRO A 43 33.05 36.91 -0.82
C PRO A 43 32.82 38.47 -0.78
N PRO A 44 33.16 39.23 0.29
CA PRO A 44 32.70 39.24 1.69
C PRO A 44 32.22 40.65 2.18
N SER A 45 31.83 40.73 3.47
CA SER A 45 31.76 41.94 4.35
C SER A 45 30.56 42.87 4.14
N THR A 46 29.85 43.35 5.18
CA THR A 46 30.36 44.16 6.30
C THR A 46 29.55 44.02 7.60
N THR A 47 30.30 44.00 8.70
CA THR A 47 29.94 44.30 10.09
C THR A 47 29.28 45.69 10.25
N ALA A 48 28.38 45.80 11.23
CA ALA A 48 28.04 46.94 12.12
C ALA A 48 26.51 46.86 12.44
N GLU A 49 25.96 47.07 13.64
CA GLU A 49 26.36 47.86 14.81
C GLU A 49 25.79 47.23 16.09
N ALA A 50 26.56 47.28 17.17
CA ALA A 50 26.05 47.22 18.53
C ALA A 50 25.76 48.66 18.99
N SER A 51 24.59 48.91 19.56
CA SER A 51 24.36 50.08 20.40
C SER A 51 23.44 49.74 21.57
N ASP A 52 24.02 49.90 22.75
CA ASP A 52 23.47 49.74 24.08
C ASP A 52 22.63 50.98 24.44
N SER A 53 21.44 50.77 25.01
CA SER A 53 20.73 51.77 25.81
C SER A 53 19.58 51.13 26.60
N GLY A 54 19.90 50.69 27.81
CA GLY A 54 19.24 51.08 29.06
C GLY A 54 17.73 50.87 29.23
N GLY A 55 17.36 50.06 30.23
CA GLY A 55 16.03 50.12 30.84
C GLY A 55 15.67 48.86 31.61
N GLY A 56 16.07 48.77 32.88
CA GLY A 56 15.56 47.75 33.79
C GLY A 56 14.09 48.00 34.11
N ALA A 57 13.26 46.97 33.95
CA ALA A 57 12.05 46.76 34.74
C ALA A 57 11.61 45.29 34.59
N ASP A 58 11.79 44.59 35.69
CA ASP A 58 11.04 43.41 36.14
C ASP A 58 9.79 43.08 35.31
N ASN A 59 9.85 41.98 34.56
CA ASN A 59 8.68 41.22 34.14
C ASN A 59 9.12 39.75 34.04
N THR A 60 8.73 38.99 35.05
CA THR A 60 8.65 37.54 35.04
C THR A 60 8.07 37.08 33.70
N VAL A 61 8.92 36.54 32.82
CA VAL A 61 8.45 35.81 31.64
C VAL A 61 8.02 34.45 32.16
N GLU A 62 6.75 34.34 32.54
CA GLU A 62 6.10 33.03 32.59
C GLU A 62 6.19 32.40 31.19
N PRO A 63 6.52 31.11 31.07
CA PRO A 63 6.41 30.44 29.78
C PRO A 63 4.93 30.45 29.39
N SER A 64 4.59 31.18 28.33
CA SER A 64 3.26 31.10 27.72
C SER A 64 3.13 29.72 27.05
N ASP A 65 2.61 28.78 27.81
CA ASP A 65 2.00 27.52 27.41
C ASP A 65 0.71 27.78 26.61
N GLY A 66 0.88 28.46 25.48
CA GLY A 66 -0.18 28.84 24.56
C GLY A 66 -0.50 27.72 23.58
N GLY A 67 -1.26 26.75 24.04
CA GLY A 67 -2.32 26.08 23.26
C GLY A 67 -1.87 25.34 22.01
N GLY A 68 -1.52 24.06 22.18
CA GLY A 68 -1.54 23.10 21.08
C GLY A 68 -2.90 23.16 20.39
N GLN A 69 -2.92 23.61 19.13
CA GLN A 69 -4.04 23.38 18.25
C GLN A 69 -3.99 21.90 17.85
N SER A 70 -4.48 21.03 18.73
CA SER A 70 -5.04 19.76 18.28
C SER A 70 -6.27 20.14 17.47
N ALA A 71 -6.09 20.32 16.16
CA ALA A 71 -7.21 20.32 15.24
C ALA A 71 -7.96 19.02 15.50
N ALA A 72 -9.19 19.14 16.01
CA ALA A 72 -10.03 17.97 16.20
C ALA A 72 -10.20 17.31 14.83
N GLU A 73 -9.86 16.02 14.72
CA GLU A 73 -10.11 15.24 13.52
C GLU A 73 -11.60 15.35 13.20
N VAL A 74 -11.91 15.93 12.04
CA VAL A 74 -13.30 15.98 11.55
C VAL A 74 -13.64 14.55 11.13
N PRO A 75 -14.68 13.92 11.70
CA PRO A 75 -15.07 12.57 11.31
C PRO A 75 -15.40 12.55 9.82
N MET A 76 -14.66 11.74 9.05
CA MET A 76 -14.97 11.46 7.64
C MET A 76 -15.90 10.26 7.55
N ASP A 77 -16.96 10.39 6.75
CA ASP A 77 -17.86 9.26 6.48
C ASP A 77 -17.11 8.13 5.73
N PRO A 78 -17.18 6.89 6.23
CA PRO A 78 -16.56 5.74 5.58
C PRO A 78 -17.09 5.47 4.17
N ILE A 79 -16.24 4.90 3.32
CA ILE A 79 -16.64 4.40 2.01
C ILE A 79 -17.53 3.16 2.20
N ALA A 80 -18.73 3.20 1.63
CA ALA A 80 -19.71 2.13 1.77
C ALA A 80 -19.28 0.85 1.05
N VAL A 81 -19.62 -0.30 1.65
CA VAL A 81 -19.38 -1.62 1.07
C VAL A 81 -20.66 -2.14 0.41
N THR A 82 -20.54 -2.65 -0.81
CA THR A 82 -21.63 -3.37 -1.47
C THR A 82 -21.62 -4.83 -1.02
N PRO A 83 -22.72 -5.34 -0.46
CA PRO A 83 -22.80 -6.72 0.04
C PRO A 83 -22.54 -7.76 -1.07
N ALA A 84 -22.05 -8.93 -0.65
CA ALA A 84 -21.91 -10.07 -1.54
C ALA A 84 -23.27 -10.49 -2.14
N PRO A 85 -23.30 -11.07 -3.35
CA PRO A 85 -24.53 -11.52 -3.99
C PRO A 85 -25.35 -12.48 -3.11
N GLU A 86 -26.68 -12.48 -3.27
CA GLU A 86 -27.54 -13.43 -2.58
C GLU A 86 -27.13 -14.88 -2.90
N GLY A 87 -27.00 -15.70 -1.85
CA GLY A 87 -26.58 -17.09 -1.97
C GLY A 87 -25.09 -17.31 -2.18
N PHE A 88 -24.26 -16.26 -2.08
CA PHE A 88 -22.80 -16.40 -2.05
C PHE A 88 -22.36 -17.14 -0.78
N GLU A 89 -21.54 -18.17 -0.96
CA GLU A 89 -20.87 -18.88 0.13
C GLU A 89 -19.37 -18.55 0.04
N PRO A 90 -18.80 -17.87 1.05
CA PRO A 90 -17.40 -17.48 0.99
C PRO A 90 -16.48 -18.71 0.95
N PRO A 91 -15.41 -18.68 0.13
CA PRO A 91 -14.37 -19.69 0.18
C PRO A 91 -13.67 -19.69 1.55
N ALA A 92 -12.77 -20.66 1.75
CA ALA A 92 -11.89 -20.65 2.91
C ALA A 92 -11.07 -19.35 2.95
N SER A 93 -10.77 -18.85 4.15
CA SER A 93 -9.80 -17.76 4.33
C SER A 93 -8.39 -18.19 3.91
N CYS A 94 -7.56 -17.23 3.53
CA CYS A 94 -6.13 -17.43 3.24
C CYS A 94 -5.82 -18.32 2.05
N THR A 95 -6.53 -18.07 0.94
CA THR A 95 -6.34 -18.84 -0.30
C THR A 95 -5.05 -18.49 -1.04
N ASN A 96 -4.52 -17.26 -0.90
CA ASN A 96 -3.41 -16.75 -1.75
C ASN A 96 -3.78 -16.75 -3.23
N GLU A 97 -5.06 -16.47 -3.54
CA GLU A 97 -5.60 -16.48 -4.89
C GLU A 97 -5.92 -15.09 -5.44
N GLY A 98 -5.98 -14.06 -4.59
CA GLY A 98 -6.24 -12.70 -5.06
C GLY A 98 -5.06 -12.08 -5.81
N ALA A 99 -5.38 -11.22 -6.76
CA ALA A 99 -4.38 -10.56 -7.61
C ALA A 99 -3.56 -9.49 -6.86
N HIS A 100 -4.12 -8.91 -5.80
CA HIS A 100 -3.48 -7.87 -5.00
C HIS A 100 -3.49 -8.27 -3.52
N LEU A 101 -2.36 -8.09 -2.84
CA LEU A 101 -2.18 -8.39 -1.42
C LEU A 101 -1.94 -7.10 -0.62
N VAL A 102 -2.73 -6.89 0.43
CA VAL A 102 -2.49 -5.86 1.44
C VAL A 102 -2.07 -6.52 2.74
N THR A 103 -1.09 -5.96 3.43
CA THR A 103 -0.67 -6.41 4.76
C THR A 103 -0.80 -5.25 5.76
N ALA A 104 -0.74 -5.52 7.07
CA ALA A 104 -0.70 -4.45 8.07
C ALA A 104 0.51 -3.51 7.90
N ASP A 105 1.61 -4.00 7.33
CA ASP A 105 2.87 -3.25 7.18
C ASP A 105 3.02 -2.61 5.79
N SER A 106 2.19 -2.98 4.82
CA SER A 106 2.34 -2.54 3.43
C SER A 106 1.01 -2.35 2.70
N PRO A 107 0.90 -1.33 1.83
CA PRO A 107 -0.24 -1.19 0.95
C PRO A 107 -0.28 -2.33 -0.09
N ALA A 108 -1.33 -2.34 -0.90
CA ALA A 108 -1.54 -3.31 -1.97
C ALA A 108 -0.29 -3.54 -2.85
N ASP A 109 0.13 -4.80 -2.97
CA ASP A 109 1.17 -5.29 -3.87
C ASP A 109 0.65 -6.48 -4.71
N PRO A 110 0.75 -6.45 -6.05
CA PRO A 110 1.14 -5.30 -6.87
C PRO A 110 0.24 -4.07 -6.63
N ALA A 111 0.78 -2.88 -6.89
CA ALA A 111 -0.01 -1.65 -6.85
C ALA A 111 -1.16 -1.69 -7.86
N LEU A 112 -2.26 -0.99 -7.55
CA LEU A 112 -3.38 -0.85 -8.47
C LEU A 112 -2.92 -0.10 -9.75
N PRO A 113 -3.46 -0.45 -10.92
CA PRO A 113 -3.14 0.24 -12.16
C PRO A 113 -3.65 1.68 -12.13
N GLU A 114 -2.84 2.60 -12.64
CA GLU A 114 -3.23 4.00 -12.81
C GLU A 114 -4.41 4.12 -13.80
N ARG A 115 -5.39 4.98 -13.49
CA ARG A 115 -6.55 5.26 -14.35
C ARG A 115 -6.72 6.78 -14.48
N ASN A 116 -6.72 7.28 -15.72
CA ASN A 116 -6.82 8.70 -16.04
C ASN A 116 -5.79 9.61 -15.32
N GLY A 117 -4.57 9.11 -15.08
CA GLY A 117 -3.52 9.86 -14.37
C GLY A 117 -3.65 9.85 -12.85
N GLU A 118 -4.61 9.10 -12.29
CA GLU A 118 -4.78 8.93 -10.85
C GLU A 118 -4.37 7.52 -10.42
N SER A 119 -3.76 7.42 -9.24
CA SER A 119 -3.44 6.16 -8.57
C SER A 119 -4.35 5.95 -7.37
N ALA A 120 -4.56 4.69 -6.98
CA ALA A 120 -5.26 4.34 -5.75
C ALA A 120 -4.34 3.52 -4.84
N THR A 121 -4.26 3.92 -3.58
CA THR A 121 -3.52 3.20 -2.53
C THR A 121 -4.51 2.61 -1.54
N ILE A 122 -4.41 1.31 -1.31
CA ILE A 122 -5.23 0.58 -0.35
C ILE A 122 -4.32 0.04 0.74
N ALA A 123 -4.65 0.33 2.00
CA ALA A 123 -3.91 -0.13 3.17
C ALA A 123 -4.84 -0.81 4.19
N LEU A 124 -4.27 -1.70 4.99
CA LEU A 124 -4.98 -2.43 6.03
C LEU A 124 -4.87 -1.69 7.36
N ALA A 125 -6.01 -1.31 7.93
CA ALA A 125 -6.08 -0.74 9.28
C ALA A 125 -6.22 -1.83 10.36
N GLY A 126 -6.80 -2.98 10.01
CA GLY A 126 -6.92 -4.14 10.89
C GLY A 126 -7.95 -5.15 10.41
N ILE A 127 -8.07 -6.26 11.13
CA ILE A 127 -9.05 -7.32 10.85
C ILE A 127 -9.80 -7.64 12.15
N GLU A 128 -11.14 -7.67 12.08
CA GLU A 128 -12.02 -8.10 13.16
C GLU A 128 -12.86 -9.30 12.71
N GLY A 129 -12.52 -10.48 13.23
CA GLY A 129 -13.16 -11.73 12.81
C GLY A 129 -12.92 -12.02 11.33
N GLU A 130 -14.00 -12.05 10.54
CA GLU A 130 -13.96 -12.29 9.09
C GLU A 130 -14.00 -10.99 8.26
N LYS A 131 -13.94 -9.83 8.93
CA LYS A 131 -14.05 -8.51 8.30
C LYS A 131 -12.73 -7.75 8.37
N ALA A 132 -12.33 -7.18 7.24
CA ALA A 132 -11.19 -6.28 7.10
C ALA A 132 -11.63 -4.82 7.23
N HIS A 133 -10.80 -4.03 7.89
CA HIS A 133 -10.89 -2.58 7.94
C HIS A 133 -9.81 -1.99 7.05
N LEU A 134 -10.22 -1.35 5.95
CA LEU A 134 -9.30 -0.78 4.96
C LEU A 134 -9.31 0.74 5.03
N THR A 135 -8.21 1.34 4.60
CA THR A 135 -8.15 2.77 4.25
C THR A 135 -7.75 2.91 2.78
N VAL A 136 -8.30 3.92 2.12
CA VAL A 136 -8.04 4.19 0.71
C VAL A 136 -7.71 5.65 0.49
N ALA A 137 -6.66 5.90 -0.29
CA ALA A 137 -6.32 7.22 -0.83
C ALA A 137 -6.33 7.15 -2.37
N VAL A 138 -6.96 8.14 -3.01
CA VAL A 138 -6.98 8.30 -4.47
C VAL A 138 -6.22 9.58 -4.83
N GLY A 139 -5.23 9.46 -5.72
CA GLY A 139 -4.30 10.54 -6.04
C GLY A 139 -3.59 11.04 -4.78
N ASP A 140 -3.60 12.36 -4.61
CA ASP A 140 -3.02 13.05 -3.43
C ASP A 140 -4.05 13.31 -2.31
N ALA A 141 -5.22 12.68 -2.36
CA ALA A 141 -6.26 12.85 -1.34
C ALA A 141 -5.88 12.19 0.00
N GLU A 142 -6.43 12.73 1.09
CA GLU A 142 -6.27 12.11 2.41
C GLU A 142 -6.88 10.70 2.46
N PRO A 143 -6.24 9.73 3.13
CA PRO A 143 -6.80 8.39 3.29
C PRO A 143 -8.16 8.41 3.99
N ARG A 144 -9.14 7.75 3.39
CA ARG A 144 -10.49 7.58 3.93
C ARG A 144 -10.73 6.16 4.41
N PRO A 145 -11.42 5.95 5.55
CA PRO A 145 -11.78 4.62 5.99
C PRO A 145 -12.85 4.00 5.08
N VAL A 146 -12.84 2.67 4.98
CA VAL A 146 -13.89 1.86 4.37
C VAL A 146 -14.70 1.20 5.48
N GLU A 147 -16.00 0.99 5.27
CA GLU A 147 -16.78 0.10 6.12
C GLU A 147 -16.14 -1.31 6.19
N ALA A 148 -16.40 -2.04 7.28
CA ALA A 148 -15.80 -3.36 7.48
C ALA A 148 -16.27 -4.34 6.39
N ALA A 149 -15.33 -4.86 5.60
CA ALA A 149 -15.61 -5.66 4.40
C ALA A 149 -15.12 -7.10 4.55
N GLY A 150 -15.90 -8.06 4.06
CA GLY A 150 -15.58 -9.49 4.06
C GLY A 150 -15.46 -10.06 2.65
N ILE A 151 -15.15 -11.35 2.57
CA ILE A 151 -14.96 -12.04 1.29
C ILE A 151 -16.25 -11.98 0.44
N GLY A 152 -16.09 -11.65 -0.85
CA GLY A 152 -17.16 -11.51 -1.83
C GLY A 152 -17.88 -10.15 -1.82
N GLU A 153 -17.57 -9.28 -0.84
CA GLU A 153 -18.07 -7.91 -0.83
C GLU A 153 -17.20 -7.01 -1.70
N THR A 154 -17.80 -5.92 -2.20
CA THR A 154 -17.14 -5.01 -3.14
C THR A 154 -17.11 -3.58 -2.65
N ILE A 155 -16.04 -2.86 -3.02
CA ILE A 155 -15.80 -1.47 -2.62
C ILE A 155 -15.58 -0.63 -3.88
N GLY A 156 -16.38 0.41 -4.07
CA GLY A 156 -16.24 1.37 -5.16
C GLY A 156 -15.32 2.52 -4.75
N LEU A 157 -14.25 2.73 -5.52
CA LEU A 157 -13.20 3.71 -5.28
C LEU A 157 -13.06 4.59 -6.52
N ASP A 158 -13.96 5.54 -6.73
CA ASP A 158 -14.01 6.41 -7.92
C ASP A 158 -13.89 5.62 -9.25
N GLN A 159 -12.68 5.43 -9.75
CA GLN A 159 -12.38 4.73 -11.01
C GLN A 159 -12.07 3.24 -10.86
N TRP A 160 -11.97 2.71 -9.64
CA TRP A 160 -11.71 1.30 -9.36
C TRP A 160 -12.89 0.69 -8.61
N THR A 161 -13.17 -0.59 -8.86
CA THR A 161 -14.01 -1.39 -7.98
C THR A 161 -13.19 -2.60 -7.56
N ILE A 162 -13.13 -2.89 -6.26
CA ILE A 162 -12.41 -4.05 -5.75
C ILE A 162 -13.35 -5.06 -5.14
N SER A 163 -13.00 -6.34 -5.20
CA SER A 163 -13.70 -7.44 -4.53
C SER A 163 -12.74 -8.16 -3.61
N LEU A 164 -13.09 -8.28 -2.32
CA LEU A 164 -12.28 -9.05 -1.38
C LEU A 164 -12.38 -10.54 -1.69
N THR A 165 -11.24 -11.20 -1.84
CA THR A 165 -11.15 -12.62 -2.17
C THR A 165 -10.65 -13.46 -1.00
N SER A 166 -9.88 -12.86 -0.09
CA SER A 166 -9.32 -13.53 1.09
C SER A 166 -9.13 -12.56 2.25
N VAL A 167 -9.47 -12.97 3.47
CA VAL A 167 -9.19 -12.24 4.71
C VAL A 167 -8.51 -13.18 5.69
N CYS A 168 -7.30 -12.81 6.11
CA CYS A 168 -6.40 -13.60 6.95
C CYS A 168 -6.10 -12.89 8.27
N GLY A 169 -6.94 -13.10 9.28
CA GLY A 169 -6.73 -12.52 10.61
C GLY A 169 -5.39 -12.90 11.25
N ASP A 170 -4.98 -14.16 11.16
CA ASP A 170 -3.73 -14.64 11.78
C ASP A 170 -2.45 -14.06 11.14
N GLN A 171 -2.56 -13.52 9.92
CA GLN A 171 -1.43 -13.01 9.15
C GLN A 171 -1.54 -11.51 8.85
N ASP A 172 -2.58 -10.84 9.38
CA ASP A 172 -2.93 -9.45 9.07
C ASP A 172 -2.85 -9.16 7.57
N GLN A 173 -3.53 -9.99 6.78
CA GLN A 173 -3.48 -9.96 5.32
C GLN A 173 -4.87 -9.97 4.69
N VAL A 174 -5.01 -9.24 3.60
CA VAL A 174 -6.23 -9.19 2.78
C VAL A 174 -5.82 -9.29 1.32
N GLU A 175 -6.52 -10.12 0.57
CA GLU A 175 -6.37 -10.19 -0.87
C GLU A 175 -7.65 -9.72 -1.56
N PHE A 176 -7.49 -9.07 -2.71
CA PHE A 176 -8.61 -8.60 -3.52
C PHE A 176 -8.29 -8.64 -5.01
N ASP A 177 -9.36 -8.62 -5.80
CA ASP A 177 -9.31 -8.49 -7.25
C ASP A 177 -9.94 -7.16 -7.70
N LEU A 178 -9.51 -6.67 -8.86
CA LEU A 178 -10.17 -5.55 -9.55
C LEU A 178 -11.37 -6.08 -10.36
N ILE A 179 -12.47 -5.33 -10.30
CA ILE A 179 -13.65 -5.53 -11.15
C ILE A 179 -13.74 -4.33 -12.10
N ASP A 180 -13.85 -4.62 -13.40
CA ASP A 180 -14.03 -3.65 -14.49
C ASP A 180 -15.51 -3.47 -14.87
#